data_AF-A0A1Q7VN19-F1
#
_entry.id   AF-A0A1Q7VN19-F1
#
_cell.length_a   1.000
_cell.length_b   1.000
_cell.length_c   1.000
_cell.angle_alpha   90.00
_cell.angle_beta   90.00
_cell.angle_gamma   90.00
#
_symmetry.space_group_name_H-M   'P 1'
#
loop_
_entity.id
_entity.type
_entity.pdbx_description
1 polymer ?
#
loop_
_entity_poly.entity_id
_entity_poly.type
_entity_poly.pdbx_seq_one_letter_code
_entity_poly.pdbx_strand_id
1 'polypeptide(L)'
;MVGYGPDLMLRALEAVGLDPPPAVVVLVIFSHDVYRVAPEATGVGFPIPRFVLRSGRLVTVPYPERPSWQRLFLIQGLRYVQWRYTSGTFPLNEAILDRVVELGAQRRFTPAIVFAPGPRDWSDDRRRRRWLRAYAEHRHVPFLDLTEPVQAAGAEALYLRNDAHWNPEGHRLVARELQRFLRGLSPPRSAAGFEP
;
A
#
# COMPACT_ATOMS: atom_id res chain seq x y z
N MET A 1 1.02 -6.99 15.31
CA MET A 1 2.04 -7.27 14.28
C MET A 1 2.61 -5.95 13.78
N VAL A 2 3.93 -5.78 13.90
CA VAL A 2 4.67 -4.67 13.26
C VAL A 2 4.60 -4.88 11.75
N GLY A 3 4.35 -3.81 10.99
CA GLY A 3 4.24 -3.91 9.55
C GLY A 3 4.51 -2.57 8.87
N TYR A 4 4.61 -2.61 7.56
CA TYR A 4 4.95 -1.47 6.73
C TYR A 4 3.69 -0.71 6.29
N GLY A 5 3.77 0.61 6.17
CA GLY A 5 2.75 1.42 5.51
C GLY A 5 3.27 1.95 4.16
N PRO A 6 2.43 2.67 3.39
CA PRO A 6 2.86 3.40 2.20
C PRO A 6 4.01 4.37 2.46
N ASP A 7 4.16 4.86 3.69
CA ASP A 7 5.28 5.71 4.11
C ASP A 7 6.63 5.02 3.96
N LEU A 8 6.76 3.77 4.41
CA LEU A 8 8.00 3.02 4.18
C LEU A 8 8.16 2.63 2.71
N MET A 9 7.08 2.28 2.01
CA MET A 9 7.17 1.97 0.57
C MET A 9 7.76 3.15 -0.21
N LEU A 10 7.30 4.37 0.07
CA LEU A 10 7.86 5.60 -0.50
C LEU A 10 9.34 5.78 -0.09
N ARG A 11 9.68 5.60 1.19
CA ARG A 11 11.08 5.71 1.64
C ARG A 11 12.00 4.71 0.96
N ALA A 12 11.55 3.47 0.79
CA ALA A 12 12.28 2.44 0.08
C ALA A 12 12.50 2.86 -1.38
N LEU A 13 11.47 3.38 -2.05
CA LEU A 13 11.58 3.89 -3.41
C LEU A 13 12.54 5.09 -3.53
N GLU A 14 12.58 5.98 -2.53
CA GLU A 14 13.49 7.12 -2.49
C GLU A 14 14.94 6.69 -2.25
N ALA A 15 15.15 5.64 -1.43
CA ALA A 15 16.47 5.14 -1.04
C ALA A 15 17.07 4.14 -2.04
N VAL A 16 16.25 3.29 -2.66
CA VAL A 16 16.70 2.32 -3.66
C VAL A 16 16.98 3.07 -4.96
N GLY A 17 18.23 2.97 -5.44
CA GLY A 17 18.60 3.46 -6.76
C GLY A 17 17.81 2.73 -7.84
N LEU A 18 17.11 3.47 -8.70
CA LEU A 18 16.37 2.94 -9.83
C LEU A 18 17.22 3.04 -11.11
N ASP A 19 18.44 2.50 -11.09
CA ASP A 19 19.35 2.51 -12.24
C ASP A 19 19.69 1.08 -12.67
N PRO A 20 19.26 0.63 -13.86
CA PRO A 20 18.40 1.35 -14.82
C PRO A 20 16.96 1.52 -14.30
N PRO A 21 16.21 2.54 -14.77
CA PRO A 21 14.85 2.78 -14.29
C PRO A 21 13.90 1.67 -14.73
N PRO A 22 13.11 1.10 -13.81
CA PRO A 22 12.11 0.11 -14.17
C PRO A 22 10.99 0.77 -14.98
N ALA A 23 10.37 0.02 -15.89
CA ALA A 23 9.21 0.54 -16.63
C ALA A 23 7.98 0.78 -15.72
N VAL A 24 7.80 -0.07 -14.71
CA VAL A 24 6.67 -0.02 -13.78
C VAL A 24 7.16 -0.24 -12.35
N VAL A 25 6.64 0.55 -11.40
CA VAL A 25 6.81 0.32 -9.96
C VAL A 25 5.45 -0.01 -9.36
N VAL A 26 5.36 -1.19 -8.75
CA VAL A 26 4.10 -1.70 -8.17
C VAL A 26 4.11 -1.52 -6.65
N LEU A 27 3.09 -0.83 -6.13
CA LEU A 27 2.83 -0.72 -4.71
C LEU A 27 1.73 -1.72 -4.35
N VAL A 28 2.12 -2.80 -3.70
CA VAL A 28 1.19 -3.79 -3.15
C VAL A 28 0.78 -3.33 -1.75
N ILE A 29 -0.46 -2.85 -1.63
CA ILE A 29 -1.00 -2.28 -0.40
C ILE A 29 -1.96 -3.27 0.22
N PHE A 30 -1.63 -3.74 1.42
CA PHE A 30 -2.56 -4.45 2.28
C PHE A 30 -3.44 -3.45 3.02
N SER A 31 -4.70 -3.81 3.29
CA SER A 31 -5.67 -2.92 3.94
C SER A 31 -5.15 -2.22 5.20
N HIS A 32 -4.39 -2.92 6.05
CA HIS A 32 -3.87 -2.31 7.29
C HIS A 32 -2.78 -1.26 7.04
N ASP A 33 -2.12 -1.26 5.88
CA ASP A 33 -1.02 -0.35 5.57
C ASP A 33 -1.52 1.10 5.56
N VAL A 34 -2.73 1.34 5.04
CA VAL A 34 -3.41 2.64 5.05
C VAL A 34 -3.64 3.17 6.48
N TYR A 35 -3.90 2.28 7.43
CA TYR A 35 -4.06 2.63 8.84
C TYR A 35 -2.73 2.89 9.55
N ARG A 36 -1.65 2.18 9.19
CA ARG A 36 -0.36 2.26 9.90
C ARG A 36 0.29 3.64 9.82
N VAL A 37 0.00 4.40 8.77
CA VAL A 37 0.51 5.75 8.60
C VAL A 37 -0.25 6.78 9.47
N ALA A 38 -1.43 6.43 9.98
CA ALA A 38 -2.23 7.32 10.82
C ALA A 38 -1.43 7.79 12.06
N PRO A 39 -1.51 9.07 12.45
CA PRO A 39 -0.87 9.58 13.66
C PRO A 39 -1.20 8.80 14.94
N GLU A 40 -2.35 8.12 14.95
CA GLU A 40 -2.82 7.26 16.04
C GLU A 40 -2.06 5.94 16.14
N ALA A 41 -1.47 5.47 15.04
CA ALA A 41 -0.74 4.20 14.94
C ALA A 41 0.75 4.36 15.29
N THR A 42 1.10 5.27 16.21
CA THR A 42 2.46 5.31 16.79
C THR A 42 2.80 3.94 17.36
N GLY A 43 4.03 3.44 17.20
CA GLY A 43 4.56 2.15 17.70
C GLY A 43 3.88 0.86 17.22
N VAL A 44 3.11 0.93 16.13
CA VAL A 44 2.62 -0.25 15.37
C VAL A 44 3.50 -0.49 14.12
N GLY A 45 4.50 0.36 13.90
CA GLY A 45 5.49 0.28 12.82
C GLY A 45 6.92 0.46 13.34
N PHE A 46 7.88 0.43 12.43
CA PHE A 46 9.31 0.59 12.74
C PHE A 46 9.63 1.99 13.28
N PRO A 47 10.65 2.15 14.14
CA PRO A 47 11.08 3.45 14.69
C PRO A 47 11.85 4.29 13.66
N ILE A 48 11.27 4.47 12.48
CA ILE A 48 11.83 5.27 11.37
C ILE A 48 11.16 6.64 11.35
N PRO A 49 11.80 7.70 10.83
CA PRO A 49 11.16 9.00 10.67
C PRO A 49 9.80 8.88 9.96
N ARG A 50 8.77 9.57 10.47
CA ARG A 50 7.41 9.50 9.92
C ARG A 50 7.15 10.66 8.98
N PHE A 51 6.24 10.45 8.02
CA PHE A 51 5.63 11.56 7.31
C PHE A 51 4.46 12.12 8.11
N VAL A 52 4.33 13.44 8.09
CA VAL A 52 3.15 14.17 8.53
C VAL A 52 2.78 15.18 7.45
N LEU A 53 1.50 15.54 7.39
CA LEU A 53 1.06 16.66 6.58
C LEU A 53 1.21 17.96 7.37
N ARG A 54 1.98 18.91 6.82
CA ARG A 54 2.02 20.30 7.30
C ARG A 54 1.69 21.22 6.12
N SER A 55 0.61 21.99 6.25
CA SER A 55 0.15 22.90 5.20
C SER A 55 0.02 22.22 3.82
N GLY A 56 -0.53 21.01 3.79
CA GLY A 56 -0.73 20.22 2.56
C GLY A 56 0.53 19.58 1.98
N ARG A 57 1.69 19.69 2.63
CA ARG A 57 2.94 19.09 2.17
C ARG A 57 3.41 17.97 3.10
N LEU A 58 4.04 16.95 2.52
CA LEU A 58 4.73 15.92 3.28
C LEU A 58 5.96 16.52 3.96
N VAL A 59 6.03 16.35 5.27
CA VAL A 59 7.20 16.70 6.07
C VAL A 59 7.65 15.47 6.83
N THR A 60 8.96 15.19 6.81
CA THR A 60 9.55 14.16 7.66
C THR A 60 9.73 14.72 9.06
N VAL A 61 9.25 13.97 10.06
CA VAL A 61 9.50 14.24 11.48
C VAL A 61 10.22 13.04 12.11
N PRO A 62 10.99 13.23 13.18
CA PRO A 62 11.52 12.13 13.97
C PRO A 62 10.40 11.16 14.38
N TYR A 63 10.75 9.89 14.62
CA TYR A 63 9.75 8.93 15.10
C TYR A 63 9.17 9.45 16.41
N PRO A 64 7.84 9.67 16.49
CA PRO A 64 7.25 10.27 17.67
C PRO A 64 7.41 9.33 18.86
N GLU A 65 7.97 9.84 19.95
CA GLU A 65 7.96 9.13 21.21
C GLU A 65 6.51 8.89 21.62
N ARG A 66 6.21 7.66 22.05
CA ARG A 66 4.90 7.33 22.62
C ARG A 66 4.86 7.84 24.05
N PRO A 67 4.00 8.82 24.40
CA PRO A 67 3.72 9.14 25.79
C PRO A 67 3.29 7.89 26.54
N SER A 68 3.70 7.73 27.80
CA SER A 68 3.47 6.52 28.59
C SER A 68 2.00 6.10 28.67
N TRP A 69 1.08 7.08 28.70
CA TRP A 69 -0.36 6.83 28.69
C TRP A 69 -0.88 6.26 27.36
N GLN A 70 -0.24 6.54 26.23
CA GLN A 70 -0.60 5.94 24.94
C GLN A 70 -0.25 4.44 24.85
N ARG A 71 0.46 3.89 25.84
CA ARG A 71 0.67 2.43 25.98
C ARG A 71 -0.57 1.74 26.56
N LEU A 72 -1.53 2.47 27.11
CA LEU A 72 -2.74 1.90 27.69
C LEU A 72 -3.67 1.41 26.58
N PHE A 73 -4.02 0.11 26.61
CA PHE A 73 -4.86 -0.54 25.60
C PHE A 73 -6.21 0.14 25.39
N LEU A 74 -6.85 0.62 26.45
CA LEU A 74 -8.14 1.32 26.38
C LEU A 74 -8.06 2.58 25.51
N ILE A 75 -6.97 3.34 25.66
CA ILE A 75 -6.76 4.59 24.91
C ILE A 75 -6.49 4.27 23.43
N GLN A 76 -5.72 3.23 23.14
CA GLN A 76 -5.50 2.79 21.75
C GLN A 76 -6.80 2.31 21.11
N GLY A 77 -7.63 1.56 21.85
CA GLY A 77 -8.94 1.11 21.40
C GLY A 77 -9.89 2.27 21.09
N LEU A 78 -9.99 3.25 21.99
CA LEU A 78 -10.83 4.44 21.79
C LEU A 78 -10.36 5.28 20.59
N ARG A 79 -9.06 5.48 20.41
CA ARG A 79 -8.52 6.19 19.24
C ARG A 79 -8.72 5.43 17.95
N TYR A 80 -8.56 4.09 17.96
CA TYR A 80 -8.87 3.26 16.81
C TYR A 80 -10.34 3.40 16.43
N VAL A 81 -11.25 3.30 17.39
CA VAL A 81 -12.69 3.49 17.18
C VAL A 81 -12.95 4.89 16.63
N GLN A 82 -12.42 5.94 17.25
CA GLN A 82 -12.58 7.31 16.77
C GLN A 82 -12.13 7.43 15.31
N TRP A 83 -10.88 7.09 15.00
CA TRP A 83 -10.35 7.13 13.63
C TRP A 83 -11.16 6.28 12.65
N ARG A 84 -11.58 5.07 13.07
CA ARG A 84 -12.39 4.15 12.28
C ARG A 84 -13.70 4.79 11.82
N TYR A 85 -14.30 5.64 12.65
CA TYR A 85 -15.58 6.29 12.38
C TYR A 85 -15.48 7.74 11.90
N THR A 86 -14.34 8.43 12.10
CA THR A 86 -14.18 9.84 11.73
C THR A 86 -13.32 10.08 10.49
N SER A 87 -12.37 9.19 10.19
CA SER A 87 -11.43 9.38 9.07
C SER A 87 -11.94 8.65 7.82
N GLY A 88 -12.87 9.30 7.13
CA GLY A 88 -13.32 8.92 5.78
C GLY A 88 -12.40 9.44 4.67
N THR A 89 -11.62 10.48 4.96
CA THR A 89 -10.59 11.04 4.08
C THR A 89 -9.22 10.59 4.58
N PHE A 90 -8.36 10.10 3.68
CA PHE A 90 -7.03 9.58 4.04
C PHE A 90 -5.92 10.51 3.51
N PRO A 91 -5.92 11.81 3.86
CA PRO A 91 -5.12 12.82 3.17
C PRO A 91 -3.61 12.55 3.26
N LEU A 92 -3.12 12.00 4.38
CA LEU A 92 -1.71 11.64 4.50
C LEU A 92 -1.32 10.50 3.56
N ASN A 93 -2.20 9.51 3.37
CA ASN A 93 -1.95 8.45 2.39
C ASN A 93 -2.02 9.01 0.97
N GLU A 94 -2.97 9.91 0.67
CA GLU A 94 -3.06 10.58 -0.65
C GLU A 94 -1.77 11.33 -0.96
N ALA A 95 -1.25 12.13 -0.02
CA ALA A 95 -0.02 12.87 -0.22
C ALA A 95 1.21 11.95 -0.44
N ILE A 96 1.27 10.82 0.28
CA ILE A 96 2.33 9.81 0.07
C ILE A 96 2.24 9.18 -1.32
N LEU A 97 1.04 8.79 -1.76
CA LEU A 97 0.84 8.20 -3.07
C LEU A 97 1.07 9.24 -4.19
N ASP A 98 0.65 10.49 -4.00
CA ASP A 98 0.91 11.59 -4.92
C ASP A 98 2.42 11.80 -5.10
N ARG A 99 3.20 11.70 -4.01
CA ARG A 99 4.67 11.75 -4.07
C ARG A 99 5.27 10.60 -4.88
N VAL A 100 4.71 9.39 -4.80
CA VAL A 100 5.13 8.26 -5.64
C VAL A 100 4.83 8.53 -7.11
N VAL A 101 3.68 9.12 -7.42
CA VAL A 101 3.31 9.51 -8.79
C VAL A 101 4.26 10.57 -9.34
N GLU A 102 4.60 11.59 -8.55
CA GLU A 102 5.60 12.60 -8.90
C GLU A 102 6.97 11.96 -9.20
N LEU A 103 7.40 11.01 -8.38
CA LEU A 103 8.66 10.28 -8.60
C LEU A 103 8.61 9.47 -9.89
N GLY A 104 7.45 8.89 -10.24
CA GLY A 104 7.25 8.20 -11.52
C GLY A 104 7.49 9.10 -12.71
N ALA A 105 6.93 10.31 -12.68
CA ALA A 105 7.17 11.32 -13.72
C ALA A 105 8.65 11.76 -13.76
N GLN A 106 9.28 11.98 -12.61
CA GLN A 106 10.68 12.43 -12.52
C GLN A 106 11.69 11.36 -12.95
N ARG A 107 11.44 10.10 -12.59
CA ARG A 107 12.36 8.96 -12.79
C ARG A 107 11.93 8.03 -13.93
N ARG A 108 10.90 8.39 -14.69
CA ARG A 108 10.40 7.71 -15.91
C ARG A 108 9.95 6.27 -15.68
N PHE A 109 9.17 6.03 -14.62
CA PHE A 109 8.47 4.77 -14.41
C PHE A 109 6.96 5.01 -14.28
N THR A 110 6.15 4.03 -14.65
CA THR A 110 4.71 4.05 -14.40
C THR A 110 4.42 3.55 -12.98
N PRO A 111 3.85 4.37 -12.08
CA PRO A 111 3.38 3.87 -10.79
C PRO A 111 2.13 3.02 -11.01
N ALA A 112 2.01 1.90 -10.30
CA ALA A 112 0.82 1.07 -10.29
C ALA A 112 0.50 0.64 -8.86
N ILE A 113 -0.79 0.53 -8.53
CA ILE A 113 -1.27 0.16 -7.20
C ILE A 113 -1.97 -1.19 -7.28
N VAL A 114 -1.67 -2.07 -6.33
CA VAL A 114 -2.32 -3.36 -6.17
C VAL A 114 -2.89 -3.43 -4.76
N PHE A 115 -4.19 -3.68 -4.63
CA PHE A 115 -4.81 -3.95 -3.34
C PHE A 115 -4.73 -5.44 -3.02
N ALA A 116 -4.07 -5.79 -1.91
CA ALA A 116 -4.01 -7.13 -1.36
C ALA A 116 -5.10 -7.31 -0.28
N PRO A 117 -6.06 -8.23 -0.45
CA PRO A 117 -7.07 -8.52 0.57
C PRO A 117 -6.48 -9.32 1.74
N GLY A 118 -7.19 -9.36 2.85
CA GLY A 118 -6.96 -10.34 3.91
C GLY A 118 -7.75 -11.63 3.68
N PRO A 119 -7.57 -12.65 4.55
CA PRO A 119 -8.39 -13.87 4.50
C PRO A 119 -9.88 -13.59 4.70
N ARG A 120 -10.19 -12.51 5.42
CA ARG A 120 -11.55 -12.03 5.69
C ARG A 120 -11.65 -10.60 5.17
N ASP A 121 -12.65 -10.33 4.34
CA ASP A 121 -12.94 -8.99 3.81
C ASP A 121 -13.82 -8.23 4.81
N TRP A 122 -13.21 -7.61 5.82
CA TRP A 122 -13.98 -6.88 6.84
C TRP A 122 -14.51 -5.54 6.32
N SER A 123 -15.42 -4.91 7.05
CA SER A 123 -15.97 -3.60 6.68
C SER A 123 -14.89 -2.51 6.55
N ASP A 124 -13.82 -2.59 7.34
CA ASP A 124 -12.65 -1.71 7.24
C ASP A 124 -11.89 -1.92 5.95
N ASP A 125 -11.67 -3.18 5.56
CA ASP A 125 -10.97 -3.54 4.32
C ASP A 125 -11.73 -3.00 3.12
N ARG A 126 -13.06 -3.18 3.11
CA ARG A 126 -13.93 -2.60 2.08
C ARG A 126 -13.86 -1.08 2.03
N ARG A 127 -13.81 -0.39 3.18
CA ARG A 127 -13.72 1.08 3.21
C ARG A 127 -12.41 1.56 2.60
N ARG A 128 -11.28 0.98 3.03
CA ARG A 128 -9.95 1.35 2.57
C ARG A 128 -9.73 0.98 1.10
N ARG A 129 -10.23 -0.18 0.67
CA ARG A 129 -10.26 -0.60 -0.74
C ARG A 129 -11.03 0.37 -1.63
N ARG A 130 -12.24 0.77 -1.22
CA ARG A 130 -13.05 1.76 -1.97
C ARG A 130 -12.33 3.09 -2.11
N TRP A 131 -11.75 3.59 -1.02
CA TRP A 131 -10.95 4.82 -1.08
C TRP A 131 -9.74 4.67 -2.01
N LEU A 132 -8.98 3.58 -1.90
CA LEU A 132 -7.78 3.39 -2.72
C LEU A 132 -8.12 3.26 -4.22
N ARG A 133 -9.21 2.57 -4.54
CA ARG A 133 -9.75 2.49 -5.91
C ARG A 133 -10.13 3.88 -6.43
N ALA A 134 -10.89 4.65 -5.65
CA ALA A 134 -11.32 6.00 -6.05
C ALA A 134 -10.13 6.96 -6.21
N TYR A 135 -9.12 6.86 -5.34
CA TYR A 135 -7.87 7.59 -5.46
C TYR A 135 -7.17 7.26 -6.80
N ALA A 136 -6.99 5.97 -7.09
CA ALA A 136 -6.31 5.52 -8.29
C ALA A 136 -7.06 5.94 -9.56
N GLU A 137 -8.39 5.83 -9.57
CA GLU A 137 -9.24 6.30 -10.67
C GLU A 137 -9.09 7.81 -10.90
N HIS A 138 -9.18 8.63 -9.85
CA HIS A 138 -9.05 10.09 -9.96
C HIS A 138 -7.68 10.51 -10.50
N ARG A 139 -6.60 9.84 -10.08
CA ARG A 139 -5.23 10.15 -10.52
C ARG A 139 -4.82 9.41 -11.80
N HIS A 140 -5.71 8.63 -12.41
CA HIS A 140 -5.40 7.75 -13.55
C HIS A 140 -4.21 6.81 -13.29
N VAL A 141 -4.07 6.33 -12.06
CA VAL A 141 -3.04 5.35 -11.67
C VAL A 141 -3.59 3.95 -11.93
N PRO A 142 -2.88 3.09 -12.68
CA PRO A 142 -3.25 1.70 -12.84
C PRO A 142 -3.52 1.00 -11.50
N PHE A 143 -4.68 0.34 -11.39
CA PHE A 143 -5.12 -0.29 -10.16
C PHE A 143 -5.57 -1.74 -10.40
N LEU A 144 -5.02 -2.67 -9.60
CA LEU A 144 -5.47 -4.06 -9.55
C LEU A 144 -6.05 -4.37 -8.17
N ASP A 145 -7.26 -4.91 -8.15
CA ASP A 145 -7.91 -5.39 -6.93
C ASP A 145 -7.86 -6.91 -6.87
N LEU A 146 -7.04 -7.46 -5.96
CA LEU A 146 -6.92 -8.91 -5.80
C LEU A 146 -8.07 -9.52 -4.99
N THR A 147 -9.04 -8.73 -4.51
CA THR A 147 -10.14 -9.25 -3.67
C THR A 147 -10.93 -10.33 -4.40
N GLU A 148 -11.46 -10.04 -5.58
CA GLU A 148 -12.30 -10.97 -6.32
C GLU A 148 -11.59 -12.28 -6.67
N PRO A 149 -10.39 -12.30 -7.29
CA PRO A 149 -9.72 -13.55 -7.63
C PRO A 149 -9.35 -14.38 -6.40
N VAL A 150 -8.99 -13.74 -5.27
CA VAL A 150 -8.72 -14.44 -4.00
C VAL A 150 -9.99 -15.04 -3.42
N GLN A 151 -11.12 -14.31 -3.43
CA GLN A 151 -12.40 -14.82 -2.91
C GLN A 151 -12.94 -15.96 -3.77
N ALA A 152 -12.87 -15.85 -5.10
CA ALA A 152 -13.34 -16.87 -6.04
C ALA A 152 -12.59 -18.21 -5.90
N ALA A 153 -11.31 -18.17 -5.49
CA ALA A 153 -10.49 -19.35 -5.24
C ALA A 153 -10.62 -19.93 -3.81
N GLY A 154 -11.54 -19.39 -3.00
CA GLY A 154 -11.73 -19.79 -1.61
C GLY A 154 -10.69 -19.16 -0.68
N ALA A 155 -10.88 -17.87 -0.35
CA ALA A 155 -9.89 -17.02 0.31
C ALA A 155 -9.11 -17.71 1.43
N GLU A 156 -9.77 -18.32 2.42
CA GLU A 156 -9.08 -18.94 3.57
C GLU A 156 -8.07 -20.04 3.17
N ALA A 157 -8.30 -20.76 2.08
CA ALA A 157 -7.40 -21.81 1.58
C ALA A 157 -6.10 -21.27 0.97
N LEU A 158 -6.01 -19.95 0.71
CA LEU A 158 -4.85 -19.29 0.12
C LEU A 158 -3.91 -18.67 1.16
N TYR A 159 -4.27 -18.72 2.44
CA TYR A 159 -3.46 -18.17 3.53
C TYR A 159 -2.84 -19.29 4.38
N LEU A 160 -1.78 -18.93 5.10
CA LEU A 160 -1.26 -19.75 6.18
C LEU A 160 -2.30 -19.83 7.31
N ARG A 161 -2.39 -20.97 7.99
CA ARG A 161 -3.40 -21.20 9.02
C ARG A 161 -3.25 -20.19 10.16
N ASN A 162 -4.34 -19.49 10.51
CA ASN A 162 -4.39 -18.44 11.54
C ASN A 162 -3.47 -17.25 11.28
N ASP A 163 -3.12 -17.01 10.02
CA ASP A 163 -2.16 -16.00 9.63
C ASP A 163 -2.65 -15.25 8.37
N ALA A 164 -2.25 -13.99 8.21
CA ALA A 164 -2.69 -13.12 7.11
C ALA A 164 -1.75 -13.15 5.90
N HIS A 165 -0.67 -13.95 5.94
CA HIS A 165 0.25 -14.18 4.84
C HIS A 165 -0.26 -15.31 3.95
N TRP A 166 -0.05 -15.15 2.64
CA TRP A 166 -0.39 -16.19 1.68
C TRP A 166 0.47 -17.44 1.86
N ASN A 167 -0.12 -18.60 1.57
CA ASN A 167 0.62 -19.83 1.38
C ASN A 167 1.18 -19.88 -0.07
N PRO A 168 1.94 -20.93 -0.47
CA PRO A 168 2.48 -21.01 -1.83
C PRO A 168 1.43 -20.91 -2.94
N GLU A 169 0.21 -21.44 -2.73
CA GLU A 169 -0.86 -21.36 -3.72
C GLU A 169 -1.44 -19.95 -3.84
N GLY A 170 -1.61 -19.26 -2.71
CA GLY A 170 -1.96 -17.84 -2.69
C GLY A 170 -0.93 -16.99 -3.44
N HIS A 171 0.37 -17.23 -3.21
CA HIS A 171 1.44 -16.56 -3.94
C HIS A 171 1.38 -16.84 -5.46
N ARG A 172 1.08 -18.08 -5.88
CA ARG A 172 0.93 -18.42 -7.31
C ARG A 172 -0.23 -17.69 -7.96
N LEU A 173 -1.39 -17.63 -7.30
CA LEU A 173 -2.54 -16.90 -7.79
C LEU A 173 -2.21 -15.40 -7.95
N VAL A 174 -1.62 -14.79 -6.92
CA VAL A 174 -1.24 -13.37 -6.95
C VAL A 174 -0.22 -13.08 -8.05
N ALA A 175 0.79 -13.93 -8.21
CA ALA A 175 1.79 -13.78 -9.28
C ALA A 175 1.16 -13.84 -10.68
N ARG A 176 0.19 -14.74 -10.90
CA ARG A 176 -0.55 -14.84 -12.17
C ARG A 176 -1.36 -13.58 -12.46
N GLU A 177 -2.08 -13.06 -11.47
CA GLU A 177 -2.88 -11.84 -11.63
C GLU A 177 -1.99 -10.62 -11.88
N LEU A 178 -0.87 -10.50 -11.17
CA LEU A 178 0.12 -9.45 -11.38
C LEU A 178 0.75 -9.53 -12.77
N GLN A 179 1.10 -10.72 -13.25
CA GLN A 179 1.64 -10.89 -14.59
C GLN A 179 0.65 -10.41 -15.65
N ARG A 180 -0.64 -10.77 -15.53
CA ARG A 180 -1.69 -10.33 -16.45
C ARG A 180 -1.84 -8.80 -16.44
N PHE A 181 -1.88 -8.21 -15.25
CA PHE A 181 -1.97 -6.77 -15.06
C PHE A 181 -0.78 -6.03 -15.68
N LEU A 182 0.45 -6.46 -15.37
CA LEU A 182 1.67 -5.81 -15.85
C LEU A 182 1.87 -5.90 -17.37
N ARG A 183 1.39 -6.97 -18.02
CA ARG A 183 1.41 -7.07 -19.49
C ARG A 183 0.57 -5.99 -20.17
N GLY A 184 -0.49 -5.50 -19.52
CA GLY A 184 -1.30 -4.40 -20.03
C GLY A 184 -0.66 -3.02 -19.83
N LEU A 185 0.33 -2.90 -18.95
CA LEU A 185 1.00 -1.63 -18.61
C LEU A 185 2.34 -1.45 -19.32
N SER A 186 2.98 -2.55 -19.70
CA SER A 186 4.22 -2.49 -20.45
C SER A 186 3.91 -2.17 -21.91
N PRO A 187 4.56 -1.17 -22.54
CA PRO A 187 4.46 -1.01 -23.97
C PRO A 187 4.92 -2.31 -24.66
N PRO A 188 4.35 -2.69 -25.82
CA PRO A 188 4.85 -3.83 -26.57
C PRO A 188 6.35 -3.62 -26.76
N ARG A 189 7.17 -4.63 -26.40
CA ARG A 189 8.59 -4.58 -26.74
C ARG A 189 8.65 -4.38 -28.25
N SER A 190 9.09 -3.21 -28.69
CA SER A 190 9.56 -3.04 -30.05
C SER A 190 10.52 -4.20 -30.28
N ALA A 191 10.29 -4.98 -31.33
CA ALA A 191 11.22 -6.01 -31.77
C ALA A 191 12.51 -5.30 -32.22
N ALA A 192 13.33 -4.87 -31.25
CA ALA A 192 14.65 -4.34 -31.50
C ALA A 192 15.55 -5.56 -31.72
N GLY A 193 15.70 -5.87 -33.01
CA GLY A 193 16.81 -6.59 -33.64
C GLY A 193 17.58 -7.56 -32.77
N PHE A 194 17.15 -8.81 -32.77
CA PHE A 194 18.09 -9.91 -32.74
C PHE A 194 18.53 -10.11 -34.19
N GLU A 195 19.58 -9.40 -34.63
CA GLU A 195 20.31 -9.84 -35.82
C GLU A 195 21.33 -10.91 -35.39
N PRO A 196 21.39 -12.05 -36.09
CA PRO A 196 22.31 -13.14 -35.79
C PRO A 196 23.77 -12.80 -36.06
#